data_AF-A0A7R7VNQ6-F1
#
_entry.id   AF-A0A7R7VNQ6-F1
#
_cell.length_a   1.000
_cell.length_b   1.000
_cell.length_c   1.000
_cell.angle_alpha   90.00
_cell.angle_beta   90.00
_cell.angle_gamma   90.00
#
_symmetry.space_group_name_H-M   'P 1'
#
loop_
_entity.id
_entity.type
_entity.pdbx_description
1 polymer ?
#
loop_
_entity_poly.entity_id
_entity_poly.type
_entity_poly.pdbx_seq_one_letter_code
_entity_poly.pdbx_strand_id
1 'polypeptide(L)' 'MAPLTRLRADDKHVQLSMATKYYCQRASDPGTLIIAESSLISPSHGGVPNAPGM' A
#
# COMPACT_ATOMS: atom_id res chain seq x y z
N MET A 1 -11.69 -2.15 -5.53
CA MET A 1 -11.18 -0.82 -5.12
C MET A 1 -10.07 -0.38 -6.08
N ALA A 2 -10.10 0.87 -6.54
CA ALA A 2 -9.04 1.49 -7.35
C ALA A 2 -7.73 1.70 -6.54
N PRO A 3 -6.56 1.83 -7.19
CA PRO A 3 -5.31 2.15 -6.50
C PRO A 3 -5.40 3.54 -5.85
N LEU A 4 -5.05 3.62 -4.56
CA LEU A 4 -5.07 4.87 -3.79
C LEU A 4 -3.82 4.96 -2.93
N THR A 5 -2.85 5.81 -3.30
CA THR A 5 -1.65 6.08 -2.49
C THR A 5 -2.04 6.61 -1.11
N ARG A 6 -1.65 5.90 -0.04
CA ARG A 6 -2.05 6.23 1.33
C ARG A 6 -0.97 6.89 2.16
N LEU A 7 0.29 6.76 1.75
CA LEU A 7 1.47 7.24 2.48
C LEU A 7 1.53 6.70 3.93
N ARG A 8 1.32 5.38 4.07
CA ARG A 8 1.24 4.67 5.36
C ARG A 8 2.30 3.58 5.52
N ALA A 9 3.42 3.70 4.80
CA ALA A 9 4.62 2.92 5.06
C ALA A 9 5.53 3.64 6.07
N ASP A 10 6.47 2.92 6.67
CA ASP A 10 7.53 3.53 7.47
C ASP A 10 8.55 4.27 6.59
N ASP A 11 9.55 4.88 7.23
CA ASP A 11 10.61 5.65 6.53
C ASP A 11 11.53 4.77 5.67
N LYS A 12 11.43 3.44 5.80
CA LYS A 12 12.12 2.46 4.97
C LYS A 12 11.22 1.91 3.87
N HIS A 13 10.06 2.54 3.64
CA HIS A 13 9.06 2.12 2.68
C HIS A 13 8.45 0.72 2.96
N VAL A 14 8.54 0.24 4.21
CA VAL A 14 7.91 -1.01 4.65
C VAL A 14 6.47 -0.74 5.07
N GLN A 15 5.52 -1.51 4.54
CA GLN A 15 4.12 -1.41 4.93
C GLN A 15 3.93 -1.67 6.43
N LEU A 16 3.26 -0.74 7.12
CA LEU A 16 2.92 -0.90 8.53
C LEU A 16 1.85 -2.00 8.72
N SER A 17 1.80 -2.62 9.91
CA SER A 17 0.85 -3.70 10.22
C SER A 17 -0.64 -3.31 10.04
N MET A 18 -0.95 -2.01 10.09
CA MET A 18 -2.29 -1.49 9.82
C MET A 18 -2.76 -1.69 8.37
N ALA A 19 -1.84 -1.94 7.42
CA ALA A 19 -2.17 -2.19 6.01
C ALA A 19 -3.07 -3.43 5.87
N THR A 20 -2.80 -4.49 6.63
CA THR A 20 -3.65 -5.71 6.64
C THR A 20 -5.08 -5.36 7.05
N LYS A 21 -5.26 -4.67 8.19
CA LYS A 21 -6.58 -4.23 8.64
C LYS A 21 -7.27 -3.34 7.59
N TYR A 22 -6.51 -2.42 6.98
CA TYR A 22 -7.00 -1.51 5.96
C TYR A 22 -7.54 -2.25 4.72
N TYR A 23 -6.78 -3.21 4.18
CA TYR A 23 -7.20 -3.96 3.00
C TYR A 23 -8.28 -5.01 3.33
N CYS A 24 -8.24 -5.66 4.49
CA CYS A 24 -9.32 -6.56 4.94
C CYS A 24 -10.68 -5.85 5.02
N GLN A 25 -10.72 -4.61 5.53
CA GLN A 25 -11.95 -3.81 5.55
C GLN A 25 -12.52 -3.54 4.16
N ARG A 26 -11.71 -3.60 3.10
CA ARG A 26 -12.10 -3.36 1.70
C ARG A 26 -12.29 -4.64 0.91
N ALA A 27 -11.91 -5.77 1.48
CA ALA A 27 -12.14 -7.12 0.97
C ALA A 27 -13.29 -7.79 1.75
N SER A 28 -14.24 -7.01 2.25
CA SER A 28 -15.36 -7.49 3.08
C SER A 28 -16.24 -8.51 2.35
N ASP A 29 -16.38 -8.36 1.03
CA ASP A 29 -17.26 -9.19 0.22
C ASP A 29 -16.43 -10.19 -0.61
N PRO A 30 -16.73 -11.51 -0.55
CA PRO A 30 -16.06 -12.51 -1.35
C PRO A 30 -16.10 -12.18 -2.85
N GLY A 31 -14.96 -12.36 -3.54
CA GLY A 31 -14.82 -12.01 -4.95
C GLY A 31 -14.46 -10.54 -5.21
N THR A 32 -14.26 -9.73 -4.16
CA THR A 32 -13.82 -8.33 -4.33
C THR A 32 -12.40 -8.26 -4.91
N LEU A 33 -12.27 -7.59 -6.05
CA LEU A 33 -10.98 -7.19 -6.59
C LEU A 33 -10.49 -5.88 -5.94
N ILE A 34 -9.27 -5.91 -5.42
CA ILE A 34 -8.54 -4.72 -4.94
C ILE A 34 -7.26 -4.57 -5.76
N ILE A 35 -7.04 -3.36 -6.27
CA ILE A 35 -5.72 -2.95 -6.74
C ILE A 35 -5.09 -2.16 -5.60
N ALA A 36 -3.93 -2.62 -5.13
CA ALA A 36 -3.20 -1.97 -4.05
C ALA A 36 -2.70 -0.59 -4.47
N GLU A 37 -2.22 0.19 -3.50
CA GLU A 37 -1.59 1.47 -3.77
C GLU A 37 -0.32 1.34 -4.63
N SER A 38 0.15 2.46 -5.22
CA SER A 38 1.40 2.45 -5.97
C SER A 38 2.57 2.10 -5.06
N SER A 39 3.37 1.12 -5.46
CA SER A 39 4.58 0.70 -4.76
C SER A 39 5.83 1.04 -5.58
N LEU A 40 6.85 1.55 -4.90
CA LEU A 40 8.16 1.84 -5.48
C LEU A 40 8.85 0.53 -5.90
N ILE A 41 9.40 0.49 -7.12
CA ILE A 41 10.04 -0.72 -7.68
C ILE A 41 11.50 -0.90 -7.24
N SER A 42 12.13 0.15 -6.73
CA SER A 42 13.48 0.13 -6.16
C SER A 42 13.72 1.41 -5.36
N PRO A 43 14.74 1.44 -4.47
CA PRO A 43 15.11 2.66 -3.75
C PRO A 43 15.48 3.82 -4.69
N SER A 44 16.09 3.53 -5.84
CA SER A 44 16.47 4.55 -6.84
C SER A 44 15.28 5.19 -7.58
N HIS A 45 14.12 4.54 -7.60
CA HIS A 45 12.87 5.06 -8.17
C HIS A 45 11.94 5.61 -7.08
N GLY A 46 12.45 5.85 -5.87
CA GLY A 46 11.72 6.47 -4.76
C GLY A 46 11.57 7.99 -4.89
N GLY A 47 11.29 8.66 -3.77
CA GLY A 47 11.17 10.12 -3.70
C GLY A 47 9.89 10.64 -3.04
N VAL A 48 8.96 9.74 -2.69
CA VAL A 48 7.74 10.07 -1.95
C VAL A 48 7.85 9.51 -0.53
N PRO A 49 7.95 10.36 0.51
CA PRO A 49 7.99 9.90 1.91
C PRO A 49 6.80 9.00 2.23
N ASN A 50 7.06 7.91 2.94
CA ASN A 50 6.04 6.95 3.42
C ASN A 50 5.19 6.28 2.33
N ALA A 51 5.55 6.40 1.05
CA ALA A 51 5.03 5.52 0.00
C ALA A 51 5.58 4.10 0.21
N PRO A 52 4.83 3.02 -0.08
CA PRO A 52 5.36 1.67 0.09
C PRO A 52 6.33 1.28 -1.02
N GLY A 53 7.24 0.35 -0.72
CA GLY A 53 8.12 -0.31 -1.69
C GLY A 53 7.78 -1.78 -1.90
N MET A 54 8.28 -2.36 -2.99
CA MET A 54 8.33 -3.80 -3.25
C MET A 54 9.76 -4.28 -3.43
#